data_AF-B9TMV6-F1
#
_entry.id   AF-B9TMV6-F1
#
_cell.length_a   1.000
_cell.length_b   1.000
_cell.length_c   1.000
_cell.angle_alpha   90.00
_cell.angle_beta   90.00
_cell.angle_gamma   90.00
#
_symmetry.space_group_name_H-M   'P 1'
#
loop_
_entity.id
_entity.type
_entity.pdbx_description
1 polymer ?
#
loop_
_entity_poly.entity_id
_entity_poly.type
_entity_poly.pdbx_seq_one_letter_code
_entity_poly.pdbx_strand_id
1 'polypeptide(L)' 'DYVPLRMLLPHAAALVHHGGIGTTAEALRAGTPQLVVPLAHDQFDNGARVTALGV' A
#
# COMPACT_ATOMS: atom_id res chain seq x y z
N ASP A 1 -20.04 -1.36 -2.89
CA ASP A 1 -19.80 -2.46 -1.93
C ASP A 1 -18.37 -2.48 -1.45
N TYR A 2 -18.16 -3.00 -0.23
CA TYR A 2 -16.85 -3.08 0.45
C TYR A 2 -16.34 -4.52 0.44
N VAL A 3 -15.01 -4.69 0.28
CA VAL A 3 -14.32 -5.98 0.43
C VAL A 3 -13.13 -5.80 1.36
N PRO A 4 -12.88 -6.72 2.32
CA PRO A 4 -11.70 -6.65 3.18
C PRO A 4 -10.41 -6.81 2.38
N LEU A 5 -9.57 -5.77 2.33
CA LEU A 5 -8.31 -5.76 1.58
C LEU A 5 -7.41 -6.97 1.87
N ARG A 6 -7.28 -7.35 3.16
CA ARG A 6 -6.46 -8.49 3.61
C ARG A 6 -6.82 -9.83 2.95
N MET A 7 -8.06 -10.00 2.49
CA MET A 7 -8.50 -11.22 1.80
C MET A 7 -8.02 -11.26 0.35
N LEU A 8 -7.70 -10.10 -0.22
CA LEU A 8 -7.29 -9.97 -1.62
C LEU A 8 -5.76 -10.01 -1.78
N LEU A 9 -5.01 -9.45 -0.81
CA LEU A 9 -3.55 -9.30 -0.91
C LEU A 9 -2.78 -10.60 -1.22
N PRO A 10 -3.10 -11.78 -0.62
CA PRO A 10 -2.40 -13.03 -0.95
C PRO A 10 -2.57 -13.50 -2.40
N HIS A 11 -3.55 -12.93 -3.12
CA HIS A 11 -3.87 -13.27 -4.51
C HIS A 11 -3.45 -12.16 -5.49
N ALA A 12 -2.87 -11.05 -4.99
CA ALA A 12 -2.49 -9.91 -5.80
C ALA A 12 -0.99 -9.92 -6.11
N ALA A 13 -0.63 -9.66 -7.37
CA ALA A 13 0.78 -9.48 -7.77
C ALA A 13 1.36 -8.13 -7.32
N ALA A 14 0.50 -7.11 -7.18
CA ALA A 14 0.85 -5.78 -6.68
C ALA A 14 -0.41 -5.05 -6.19
N LEU A 15 -0.24 -4.00 -5.39
CA LEU A 15 -1.30 -3.12 -4.92
C LEU A 15 -1.05 -1.67 -5.36
N VAL A 16 -2.01 -1.08 -6.09
CA VAL A 16 -2.01 0.35 -6.41
C VAL A 16 -2.90 1.08 -5.42
N HIS A 17 -2.37 2.09 -4.72
CA HIS A 17 -3.14 2.80 -3.70
C HIS A 17 -2.61 4.21 -3.39
N HIS A 18 -3.43 5.03 -2.73
CA HIS A 18 -3.05 6.42 -2.46
C HIS A 18 -1.95 6.61 -1.40
N GLY A 19 -1.63 5.60 -0.60
CA GLY A 19 -0.53 5.67 0.39
C GLY A 19 -0.99 5.98 1.80
N GLY A 20 -2.24 5.66 2.14
CA GLY A 20 -2.71 5.80 3.52
C GLY A 20 -2.06 4.74 4.39
N ILE A 21 -1.65 5.14 5.59
CA ILE A 21 -0.81 4.31 6.46
C ILE A 21 -1.39 2.91 6.75
N GLY A 22 -2.72 2.79 6.88
CA GLY A 22 -3.38 1.48 7.09
C GLY A 22 -3.24 0.54 5.88
N THR A 23 -3.46 1.06 4.66
CA THR A 23 -3.30 0.29 3.42
C THR A 23 -1.84 -0.10 3.20
N THR A 24 -0.92 0.84 3.41
CA THR A 24 0.52 0.59 3.31
C THR A 24 0.97 -0.47 4.31
N ALA A 25 0.52 -0.39 5.57
CA ALA A 25 0.86 -1.38 6.59
C ALA A 25 0.33 -2.79 6.22
N GLU A 26 -0.89 -2.90 5.69
CA GLU A 26 -1.44 -4.19 5.26
C GLU A 26 -0.67 -4.79 4.07
N ALA A 27 -0.29 -3.98 3.08
CA ALA A 27 0.51 -4.42 1.95
C ALA A 27 1.92 -4.88 2.38
N LEU A 28 2.57 -4.10 3.26
CA LEU A 28 3.85 -4.47 3.87
C LEU A 28 3.74 -5.80 4.64
N ARG A 29 2.70 -5.95 5.47
CA ARG A 29 2.45 -7.18 6.24
C ARG A 29 2.23 -8.40 5.33
N ALA A 30 1.59 -8.21 4.17
CA ALA A 30 1.36 -9.26 3.20
C ALA A 30 2.56 -9.53 2.28
N GLY A 31 3.58 -8.67 2.28
CA GLY A 31 4.68 -8.73 1.33
C GLY A 31 4.25 -8.43 -0.11
N THR A 32 3.16 -7.70 -0.30
CA THR A 32 2.63 -7.36 -1.63
C THR A 32 3.36 -6.12 -2.16
N PRO A 33 3.97 -6.17 -3.36
CA PRO A 33 4.59 -5.00 -3.99
C PRO A 33 3.62 -3.82 -4.13
N GLN A 34 4.11 -2.60 -3.93
CA GLN A 34 3.25 -1.40 -3.86
C GLN A 34 3.55 -0.41 -4.99
N LEU A 35 2.48 0.14 -5.59
CA LEU A 35 2.53 1.37 -6.38
C LEU A 35 1.74 2.45 -5.64
N VAL A 36 2.48 3.35 -4.99
CA VAL A 36 1.89 4.45 -4.22
C VAL A 36 1.62 5.65 -5.13
N VAL A 37 0.36 6.09 -5.20
CA VAL A 37 -0.10 7.24 -6.01
C VAL A 37 -0.69 8.30 -5.07
N PRO A 38 0.16 9.12 -4.42
CA PRO A 38 -0.27 10.01 -3.35
C PRO A 38 -1.16 11.16 -3.85
N LEU A 39 -2.15 11.54 -3.03
CA LEU A 39 -3.10 12.61 -3.30
C LEU A 39 -3.05 13.72 -2.25
N ALA A 40 -2.85 13.39 -0.97
CA ALA A 40 -2.89 14.38 0.11
C ALA A 40 -2.21 13.90 1.40
N HIS A 41 -2.02 14.82 2.35
CA HIS A 41 -1.61 14.53 3.74
C HIS A 41 -0.26 13.81 3.83
N ASP A 42 -0.18 12.78 4.67
CA ASP A 42 1.00 11.94 4.93
C ASP A 42 1.34 10.97 3.79
N GLN A 43 0.49 10.89 2.75
CA GLN A 43 0.64 9.91 1.67
C GLN A 43 1.94 10.06 0.89
N PHE A 44 2.43 11.29 0.72
CA PHE A 44 3.71 11.57 0.07
C PHE A 44 4.90 11.04 0.90
N ASP A 45 4.86 11.23 2.23
CA ASP A 45 5.88 10.71 3.14
C ASP A 45 5.84 9.18 3.19
N ASN A 46 4.65 8.60 3.29
CA ASN A 46 4.47 7.14 3.24
C ASN A 46 5.01 6.56 1.92
N GLY A 47 4.71 7.19 0.79
CA GLY A 47 5.26 6.80 -0.52
C GLY A 47 6.78 6.84 -0.56
N ALA A 48 7.38 7.93 -0.06
CA ALA A 48 8.83 8.05 0.02
C ALA A 48 9.48 6.96 0.89
N ARG A 49 8.85 6.60 2.01
CA ARG A 49 9.31 5.52 2.91
C ARG A 49 9.19 4.14 2.26
N VAL A 50 8.08 3.87 1.57
CA VAL A 50 7.89 2.63 0.80
C VAL A 50 8.98 2.49 -0.27
N THR A 51 9.24 3.56 -1.04
CA THR A 51 10.34 3.59 -2.01
C THR A 51 11.72 3.38 -1.35
N ALA A 52 11.98 4.03 -0.22
CA ALA A 52 13.25 3.87 0.51
C ALA A 52 13.46 2.44 1.05
N LEU A 53 12.38 1.72 1.34
CA LEU A 53 12.42 0.30 1.73
C LEU A 53 12.58 -0.65 0.53
N GLY A 54 12.39 -0.17 -0.71
CA GLY A 54 12.50 -0.97 -1.93
C GLY A 54 11.36 -1.96 -2.14
N VAL A 55 10.16 -1.64 -1.65
CA VAL A 55 8.94 -2.47 -1.68
C VAL A 55 7.77 -1.79 -2.37
#